data_AF-A0A7G2JXJ0-F1
#
_entry.id   AF-A0A7G2JXJ0-F1
#
_cell.length_a   1.000
_cell.length_b   1.000
_cell.length_c   1.000
_cell.angle_alpha   90.00
_cell.angle_beta   90.00
_cell.angle_gamma   90.00
#
_symmetry.space_group_name_H-M   'P 1'
#
loop_
_entity.id
_entity.type
_entity.pdbx_description
1 polymer ?
#
loop_
_entity_poly.entity_id
_entity_poly.type
_entity_poly.pdbx_seq_one_letter_code
_entity_poly.pdbx_strand_id
1 'polypeptide(L)'
;HKSVHTRFPPEPNGYLHIGHAKSICLNFGLAKEYQGLCNLRFDDTNPVKEDVEYVDSIKADVEWLGFKWKGEPRYASDYFDALYGYAIELIEKGLAYVDELSPEEMREYRGTLTEVGKNSPYRDRTIEENLALFEKMKNGELLTEAAEKVRSNFPFEDIPKMIPVKPSFYDKAKADKARDSLMAMMKGKGALQ
;
A
#
# COMPACT_ATOMS: atom_id res chain seq x y z
N HIS A 1 -23.15 1.35 15.17
CA HIS A 1 -21.82 2.01 15.29
C HIS A 1 -21.93 3.19 16.24
N LYS A 2 -20.88 3.50 17.01
CA LYS A 2 -20.92 4.57 18.05
C LYS A 2 -20.41 5.93 17.56
N SER A 3 -19.67 5.98 16.46
CA SER A 3 -19.17 7.21 15.83
C SER A 3 -18.80 6.98 14.36
N VAL A 4 -18.73 8.05 13.57
CA VAL A 4 -18.24 8.04 12.19
C VAL A 4 -16.74 8.30 12.17
N HIS A 5 -15.99 7.50 11.40
CA HIS A 5 -14.56 7.70 11.19
C HIS A 5 -14.22 7.52 9.71
N THR A 6 -13.83 8.62 9.05
CA THR A 6 -13.44 8.66 7.63
C THR A 6 -11.94 8.88 7.47
N ARG A 7 -11.47 8.85 6.22
CA ARG A 7 -10.09 9.24 5.88
C ARG A 7 -10.02 9.85 4.49
N PHE A 8 -9.07 10.76 4.28
CA PHE A 8 -8.63 11.19 2.95
C PHE A 8 -7.24 10.58 2.68
N PRO A 9 -7.11 9.60 1.76
CA PRO A 9 -5.87 8.87 1.55
C PRO A 9 -5.16 9.18 0.21
N PRO A 10 -4.54 10.37 0.01
CA PRO A 10 -3.82 10.68 -1.22
C PRO A 10 -2.47 9.95 -1.31
N GLU A 11 -2.06 9.56 -2.52
CA GLU A 11 -0.68 9.17 -2.81
C GLU A 11 0.16 10.45 -3.01
N PRO A 12 1.32 10.61 -2.34
CA PRO A 12 2.12 11.85 -2.42
C PRO A 12 3.02 11.87 -3.67
N ASN A 13 2.43 11.69 -4.86
CA ASN A 13 3.13 11.65 -6.15
C ASN A 13 2.77 12.82 -7.08
N GLY A 14 2.04 13.81 -6.56
CA GLY A 14 1.60 14.99 -7.30
C GLY A 14 0.77 15.95 -6.45
N TYR A 15 0.55 17.14 -6.98
CA TYR A 15 -0.29 18.18 -6.37
C TYR A 15 -1.77 17.80 -6.38
N LEU A 16 -2.53 18.31 -5.40
CA LEU A 16 -3.97 18.12 -5.40
C LEU A 16 -4.62 18.92 -6.53
N HIS A 17 -5.59 18.31 -7.22
CA HIS A 17 -6.46 18.99 -8.17
C HIS A 17 -7.91 19.01 -7.66
N ILE A 18 -8.81 19.71 -8.36
CA ILE A 18 -10.21 19.86 -7.96
C ILE A 18 -10.96 18.53 -7.70
N GLY A 19 -10.58 17.45 -8.40
CA GLY A 19 -11.11 16.11 -8.11
C GLY A 19 -10.84 15.64 -6.67
N HIS A 20 -9.69 15.99 -6.09
CA HIS A 20 -9.36 15.70 -4.70
C HIS A 20 -10.15 16.58 -3.73
N ALA A 21 -10.43 17.84 -4.08
CA ALA A 21 -11.26 18.72 -3.27
C ALA A 21 -12.66 18.11 -3.02
N LYS A 22 -13.24 17.44 -4.04
CA LYS A 22 -14.50 16.69 -3.85
C LYS A 22 -14.37 15.59 -2.79
N SER A 23 -13.29 14.80 -2.84
CA SER A 23 -13.03 13.74 -1.87
C SER A 23 -12.78 14.29 -0.46
N ILE A 24 -12.05 15.42 -0.35
CA ILE A 24 -11.80 16.12 0.91
C ILE A 24 -13.14 16.59 1.49
N CYS A 25 -13.94 17.35 0.74
CA CYS A 25 -15.22 17.85 1.20
C CYS A 25 -16.16 16.72 1.65
N LEU A 26 -16.18 15.60 0.93
CA LEU A 26 -16.98 14.43 1.31
C LEU A 26 -16.50 13.82 2.64
N ASN A 27 -15.21 13.46 2.74
CA ASN A 27 -14.70 12.73 3.90
C ASN A 27 -14.66 13.58 5.16
N PHE A 28 -14.14 14.81 5.06
CA PHE A 28 -14.07 15.73 6.19
C PHE A 28 -15.43 16.34 6.51
N GLY A 29 -16.28 16.58 5.50
CA GLY A 29 -17.64 17.06 5.69
C GLY A 29 -18.50 16.06 6.47
N LEU A 30 -18.46 14.78 6.08
CA LEU A 30 -19.15 13.72 6.83
C LEU A 30 -18.64 13.59 8.26
N ALA A 31 -17.33 13.65 8.48
CA ALA A 31 -16.80 13.64 9.85
C ALA A 31 -17.30 14.85 10.65
N LYS A 32 -17.36 16.04 10.05
CA LYS A 32 -17.85 17.25 10.73
C LYS A 32 -19.35 17.17 11.06
N GLU A 33 -20.17 16.74 10.11
CA GLU A 33 -21.63 16.64 10.25
C GLU A 33 -22.02 15.65 11.35
N TYR A 34 -21.34 14.50 11.40
CA TYR A 34 -21.62 13.43 12.35
C TYR A 34 -20.80 13.51 13.64
N GLN A 35 -20.10 14.63 13.89
CA GLN A 35 -19.21 14.81 15.05
C GLN A 35 -18.18 13.67 15.20
N GLY A 36 -17.75 13.14 14.06
CA GLY A 36 -16.80 12.05 13.90
C GLY A 36 -15.37 12.53 13.73
N LEU A 37 -14.52 11.62 13.23
CA LEU A 37 -13.10 11.86 13.00
C LEU A 37 -12.77 11.66 11.52
N CYS A 38 -11.85 12.44 10.98
CA CYS A 38 -11.28 12.23 9.66
C CYS A 38 -9.75 12.22 9.77
N ASN A 39 -9.11 11.17 9.28
CA ASN A 39 -7.66 11.10 9.19
C ASN A 39 -7.17 11.63 7.83
N LEU A 40 -6.04 12.32 7.80
CA LEU A 40 -5.22 12.47 6.61
C LEU A 40 -4.21 11.32 6.60
N ARG A 41 -4.22 10.48 5.56
CA ARG A 41 -3.27 9.37 5.43
C ARG A 41 -2.55 9.43 4.10
N PHE A 42 -1.24 9.53 4.09
CA PHE A 42 -0.48 9.37 2.85
C PHE A 42 -0.40 7.89 2.49
N ASP A 43 -0.76 7.52 1.27
CA ASP A 43 -0.65 6.15 0.75
C ASP A 43 0.74 5.92 0.14
N ASP A 44 1.77 6.14 0.98
CA ASP A 44 3.20 6.21 0.65
C ASP A 44 3.84 4.81 0.47
N THR A 45 3.31 4.05 -0.48
CA THR A 45 3.70 2.66 -0.73
C THR A 45 4.66 2.50 -1.91
N ASN A 46 4.91 3.57 -2.67
CA ASN A 46 5.77 3.57 -3.83
C ASN A 46 6.91 4.60 -3.72
N PRO A 47 8.06 4.18 -3.19
CA PRO A 47 9.16 5.09 -2.88
C PRO A 47 9.78 5.83 -4.07
N VAL A 48 9.57 5.33 -5.30
CA VAL A 48 10.18 5.89 -6.51
C VAL A 48 9.41 7.11 -7.04
N LYS A 49 8.15 7.27 -6.65
CA LYS A 49 7.25 8.29 -7.19
C LYS A 49 6.87 9.37 -6.19
N GLU A 50 7.40 9.29 -4.97
CA GLU A 50 6.95 10.10 -3.84
C GLU A 50 7.98 11.17 -3.49
N ASP A 51 7.51 12.37 -3.13
CA ASP A 51 8.34 13.50 -2.72
C ASP A 51 7.76 14.17 -1.47
N VAL A 52 8.63 14.63 -0.57
CA VAL A 52 8.27 15.45 0.59
C VAL A 52 7.54 16.72 0.15
N GLU A 53 7.90 17.28 -1.00
CA GLU A 53 7.23 18.44 -1.59
C GLU A 53 5.72 18.22 -1.72
N TYR A 54 5.30 17.04 -2.20
CA TYR A 54 3.88 16.72 -2.36
C TYR A 54 3.21 16.50 -1.00
N VAL A 55 3.87 15.87 -0.04
CA VAL A 55 3.36 15.73 1.33
C VAL A 55 3.06 17.10 1.94
N ASP A 56 4.00 18.03 1.85
CA ASP A 56 3.89 19.39 2.38
C ASP A 56 2.76 20.16 1.67
N SER A 57 2.71 20.11 0.34
CA SER A 57 1.66 20.78 -0.44
C SER A 57 0.26 20.23 -0.15
N ILE A 58 0.11 18.91 -0.05
CA ILE A 58 -1.17 18.26 0.23
C ILE A 58 -1.70 18.71 1.60
N LYS A 59 -0.84 18.81 2.63
CA LYS A 59 -1.22 19.31 3.95
C LYS A 59 -1.69 20.75 3.86
N ALA A 60 -0.93 21.60 3.17
CA ALA A 60 -1.27 23.00 2.98
C ALA A 60 -2.62 23.19 2.27
N ASP A 61 -2.90 22.42 1.22
CA ASP A 61 -4.16 22.48 0.47
C ASP A 61 -5.37 22.04 1.31
N VAL A 62 -5.23 20.99 2.11
CA VAL A 62 -6.30 20.52 3.00
C VAL A 62 -6.61 21.57 4.08
N GLU A 63 -5.57 22.19 4.66
CA GLU A 63 -5.73 23.27 5.63
C GLU A 63 -6.32 24.54 5.00
N TRP A 64 -5.87 24.89 3.79
CA TRP A 64 -6.37 26.04 3.02
C TRP A 64 -7.85 25.90 2.67
N LEU A 65 -8.31 24.68 2.36
CA LEU A 65 -9.73 24.36 2.19
C LEU A 65 -10.55 24.42 3.50
N GLY A 66 -9.92 24.72 4.64
CA GLY A 66 -10.58 24.92 5.92
C GLY A 66 -10.88 23.64 6.70
N PHE A 67 -10.24 22.53 6.33
CA PHE A 67 -10.39 21.26 7.03
C PHE A 67 -9.21 20.97 7.96
N LYS A 68 -9.48 20.24 9.04
CA LYS A 68 -8.45 19.75 9.98
C LYS A 68 -8.61 18.24 10.12
N TRP A 69 -7.51 17.52 10.00
CA TRP A 69 -7.48 16.09 10.31
C TRP A 69 -7.30 15.84 11.80
N LYS A 70 -7.59 14.62 12.22
CA LYS A 70 -7.49 14.20 13.61
C LYS A 70 -6.06 13.77 13.96
N GLY A 71 -5.43 14.51 14.88
CA GLY A 71 -4.10 14.17 15.40
C GLY A 71 -3.02 14.36 14.35
N GLU A 72 -1.97 13.56 14.40
CA GLU A 72 -0.90 13.58 13.40
C GLU A 72 -1.34 12.96 12.07
N PRO A 73 -0.82 13.45 10.93
CA PRO A 73 -0.93 12.75 9.66
C PRO A 73 -0.45 11.31 9.79
N ARG A 74 -1.11 10.40 9.08
CA ARG A 74 -0.75 8.98 9.06
C ARG A 74 -0.02 8.66 7.77
N TYR A 75 0.84 7.65 7.82
CA TYR A 75 1.52 7.14 6.64
C TYR A 75 1.19 5.65 6.49
N ALA A 76 1.00 5.16 5.27
CA ALA A 76 0.85 3.73 5.03
C ALA A 76 2.12 2.97 5.48
N SER A 77 3.28 3.61 5.34
CA SER A 77 4.56 3.11 5.82
C SER A 77 4.64 2.89 7.34
N ASP A 78 3.88 3.65 8.14
CA ASP A 78 3.77 3.43 9.60
C ASP A 78 3.24 2.02 9.94
N TYR A 79 2.55 1.39 9.00
CA TYR A 79 1.92 0.08 9.19
C TYR A 79 2.70 -1.07 8.55
N PHE A 80 3.91 -0.85 8.00
CA PHE A 80 4.64 -1.92 7.30
C PHE A 80 4.97 -3.13 8.16
N ASP A 81 5.28 -2.96 9.44
CA ASP A 81 5.52 -4.09 10.34
C ASP A 81 4.23 -4.88 10.61
N ALA A 82 3.10 -4.19 10.75
CA ALA A 82 1.79 -4.84 10.90
C ALA A 82 1.38 -5.57 9.60
N LEU A 83 1.59 -4.94 8.45
CA LEU A 83 1.34 -5.54 7.14
C LEU A 83 2.22 -6.78 6.89
N TYR A 84 3.48 -6.74 7.32
CA TYR A 84 4.37 -7.90 7.30
C TYR A 84 3.84 -9.03 8.18
N GLY A 85 3.41 -8.73 9.41
CA GLY A 85 2.80 -9.71 10.31
C GLY A 85 1.54 -10.34 9.71
N TYR A 86 0.66 -9.55 9.09
CA TYR A 86 -0.52 -10.10 8.40
C TYR A 86 -0.15 -10.95 7.18
N ALA A 87 0.90 -10.60 6.45
CA ALA A 87 1.39 -11.43 5.34
C ALA A 87 1.87 -12.80 5.84
N ILE A 88 2.61 -12.85 6.96
CA ILE A 88 2.98 -14.11 7.61
C ILE A 88 1.74 -14.91 8.00
N GLU A 89 0.76 -14.29 8.67
CA GLU A 89 -0.47 -14.96 9.08
C GLU A 89 -1.24 -15.56 7.88
N LEU A 90 -1.25 -14.85 6.74
CA LEU A 90 -1.86 -15.35 5.51
C LEU A 90 -1.08 -16.53 4.92
N ILE A 91 0.25 -16.51 4.95
CA ILE A 91 1.09 -17.63 4.50
C ILE A 91 0.86 -18.85 5.40
N GLU A 92 0.85 -18.68 6.72
CA GLU A 92 0.59 -19.76 7.70
C GLU A 92 -0.80 -20.40 7.53
N LYS A 93 -1.79 -19.62 7.05
CA LYS A 93 -3.13 -20.13 6.73
C LYS A 93 -3.23 -20.76 5.33
N GLY A 94 -2.14 -20.79 4.55
CA GLY A 94 -2.15 -21.24 3.15
C GLY A 94 -2.93 -20.30 2.21
N LEU A 95 -3.20 -19.07 2.65
CA LEU A 95 -3.94 -18.05 1.92
C LEU A 95 -3.01 -17.09 1.15
N ALA A 96 -1.70 -17.26 1.25
CA ALA A 96 -0.71 -16.53 0.47
C ALA A 96 0.50 -17.40 0.14
N TYR A 97 1.16 -17.11 -0.98
CA TYR A 97 2.37 -17.81 -1.44
C TYR A 97 3.35 -16.83 -2.13
N VAL A 98 4.63 -17.15 -2.17
CA VAL A 98 5.65 -16.42 -2.93
C VAL A 98 5.65 -16.93 -4.37
N ASP A 99 5.40 -16.03 -5.32
CA ASP A 99 5.40 -16.31 -6.75
C ASP A 99 6.73 -15.88 -7.37
N GLU A 100 7.28 -16.70 -8.25
CA GLU A 100 8.55 -16.44 -8.96
C GLU A 100 8.36 -16.25 -10.47
N LEU A 101 7.11 -16.11 -10.93
CA LEU A 101 6.80 -15.76 -12.31
C LEU A 101 7.29 -14.34 -12.63
N SER A 102 7.85 -14.16 -13.83
CA SER A 102 8.21 -12.84 -14.35
C SER A 102 6.99 -11.93 -14.53
N PRO A 103 7.14 -10.60 -14.60
CA PRO A 103 6.05 -9.68 -14.93
C PRO A 103 5.25 -10.10 -16.17
N GLU A 104 5.94 -10.56 -17.21
CA GLU A 104 5.37 -11.04 -18.47
C GLU A 104 4.58 -12.33 -18.25
N GLU A 105 5.19 -13.31 -17.58
CA GLU A 105 4.52 -14.59 -17.29
C GLU A 105 3.30 -14.38 -16.39
N MET A 106 3.38 -13.54 -15.36
CA MET A 106 2.20 -13.24 -14.54
C MET A 106 1.04 -12.66 -15.34
N ARG A 107 1.32 -11.86 -16.38
CA ARG A 107 0.29 -11.33 -17.27
C ARG A 107 -0.36 -12.44 -18.08
N GLU A 108 0.43 -13.38 -18.59
CA GLU A 108 -0.08 -14.55 -19.30
C GLU A 108 -0.89 -15.48 -18.39
N TYR A 109 -0.40 -15.74 -17.17
CA TYR A 109 -1.05 -16.61 -16.20
C TYR A 109 -2.33 -16.00 -15.61
N ARG A 110 -2.47 -14.67 -15.63
CA ARG A 110 -3.70 -13.98 -15.17
C ARG A 110 -4.92 -14.26 -16.06
N GLY A 111 -4.71 -14.63 -17.32
CA GLY A 111 -5.79 -14.74 -18.31
C GLY A 111 -6.25 -13.37 -18.81
N THR A 112 -7.43 -13.34 -19.43
CA THR A 112 -7.99 -12.14 -20.08
C THR A 112 -9.40 -11.84 -19.57
N LEU A 113 -10.09 -10.86 -20.16
CA LEU A 113 -11.50 -10.58 -19.82
C LEU A 113 -12.45 -11.74 -20.20
N THR A 114 -12.01 -12.60 -21.11
CA THR A 114 -12.81 -13.70 -21.67
C THR A 114 -12.25 -15.08 -21.33
N GLU A 115 -10.98 -15.17 -20.93
CA GLU A 115 -10.30 -16.43 -20.64
C GLU A 115 -9.86 -16.47 -19.17
N VAL A 116 -10.18 -17.57 -18.50
CA VAL A 116 -9.80 -17.81 -17.10
C VAL A 116 -8.28 -17.94 -17.00
N GLY A 117 -7.69 -17.35 -15.97
CA GLY A 117 -6.27 -17.50 -15.66
C GLY A 117 -5.90 -18.93 -15.28
N LYS A 118 -4.59 -19.20 -15.28
CA LYS A 118 -4.02 -20.49 -14.83
C LYS A 118 -3.24 -20.29 -13.54
N ASN A 119 -3.24 -21.31 -12.69
CA ASN A 119 -2.45 -21.31 -11.47
C ASN A 119 -0.96 -21.20 -11.78
N SER A 120 -0.25 -20.40 -10.99
CA SER A 120 1.22 -20.37 -11.03
C SER A 120 1.77 -21.74 -10.62
N PRO A 121 2.88 -22.24 -11.22
CA PRO A 121 3.55 -23.45 -10.76
C PRO A 121 4.04 -23.35 -9.31
N TYR A 122 4.17 -22.14 -8.77
CA TYR A 122 4.62 -21.85 -7.41
C TYR A 122 3.47 -21.77 -6.38
N ARG A 123 2.20 -21.91 -6.83
CA ARG A 123 1.00 -21.71 -5.99
C ARG A 123 0.90 -22.71 -4.84
N ASP A 124 1.35 -23.93 -5.05
CA ASP A 124 1.19 -25.05 -4.11
C ASP A 124 2.46 -25.32 -3.27
N ARG A 125 3.35 -24.33 -3.16
CA ARG A 125 4.50 -24.35 -2.23
C ARG A 125 4.05 -24.60 -0.80
N THR A 126 4.90 -25.27 -0.01
CA THR A 126 4.59 -25.48 1.40
C THR A 126 4.63 -24.16 2.18
N ILE A 127 4.02 -24.15 3.36
CA ILE A 127 4.03 -22.97 4.24
C ILE A 127 5.49 -22.61 4.60
N GLU A 128 6.30 -23.61 4.92
CA GLU A 128 7.70 -23.44 5.31
C GLU A 128 8.55 -22.84 4.18
N GLU A 129 8.34 -23.31 2.94
CA GLU A 129 9.02 -22.77 1.76
C GLU A 129 8.64 -21.30 1.53
N ASN A 130 7.35 -20.97 1.63
CA ASN A 130 6.85 -19.60 1.46
C ASN A 130 7.39 -18.66 2.54
N LEU A 131 7.42 -19.08 3.80
CA LEU A 131 7.98 -18.28 4.90
C LEU A 131 9.48 -18.02 4.71
N ALA A 132 10.25 -19.05 4.33
CA ALA A 132 11.68 -18.92 4.09
C ALA A 132 11.98 -17.96 2.91
N LEU A 133 11.21 -18.05 1.84
CA LEU A 133 11.35 -17.15 0.68
C LEU A 133 10.91 -15.73 1.02
N PHE A 134 9.83 -15.56 1.78
CA PHE A 134 9.35 -14.24 2.17
C PHE A 134 10.34 -13.51 3.11
N GLU A 135 11.02 -14.23 4.01
CA GLU A 135 12.10 -13.64 4.82
C GLU A 135 13.29 -13.23 3.95
N LYS A 136 13.67 -14.02 2.93
CA LYS A 136 14.70 -13.64 1.96
C LYS A 136 14.31 -12.40 1.15
N MET A 137 13.04 -12.27 0.74
CA MET A 137 12.52 -11.06 0.08
C MET A 137 12.70 -9.83 0.98
N LYS A 138 12.31 -9.95 2.24
CA LYS A 138 12.44 -8.86 3.22
C LYS A 138 13.90 -8.42 3.42
N ASN A 139 14.84 -9.37 3.38
CA ASN A 139 16.27 -9.08 3.52
C ASN A 139 16.95 -8.61 2.22
N GLY A 140 16.21 -8.57 1.09
CA GLY A 140 16.79 -8.21 -0.22
C GLY A 140 17.75 -9.26 -0.78
N GLU A 141 17.61 -10.52 -0.38
CA GLU A 141 18.49 -11.62 -0.78
C GLU A 141 18.08 -12.28 -2.11
N LEU A 142 16.93 -11.90 -2.67
CA LEU A 142 16.47 -12.38 -3.98
C LEU A 142 16.93 -11.41 -5.07
N LEU A 143 17.59 -11.96 -6.10
CA LEU A 143 18.29 -11.18 -7.13
C LEU A 143 17.44 -10.86 -8.36
N THR A 144 16.18 -11.33 -8.42
CA THR A 144 15.31 -11.19 -9.61
C THR A 144 13.98 -10.54 -9.26
N GLU A 145 13.52 -9.58 -10.08
CA GLU A 145 12.22 -8.90 -9.95
C GLU A 145 11.00 -9.85 -10.00
N ALA A 146 11.23 -11.08 -10.48
CA ALA A 146 10.24 -12.14 -10.54
C ALA A 146 9.96 -12.72 -9.13
N ALA A 147 10.97 -12.76 -8.24
CA ALA A 147 10.91 -13.44 -6.95
C ALA A 147 10.46 -12.54 -5.77
N GLU A 148 10.15 -11.27 -6.03
CA GLU A 148 9.80 -10.26 -5.00
C GLU A 148 8.28 -10.13 -4.76
N LYS A 149 7.47 -11.16 -5.07
CA LYS A 149 6.00 -11.04 -5.06
C LYS A 149 5.34 -12.10 -4.20
N VAL A 150 4.61 -11.65 -3.18
CA VAL A 150 3.62 -12.48 -2.45
C VAL A 150 2.27 -12.33 -3.14
N ARG A 151 1.57 -13.44 -3.38
CA ARG A 151 0.22 -13.48 -3.96
C ARG A 151 -0.76 -14.10 -2.98
N SER A 152 -2.00 -13.61 -3.01
CA SER A 152 -3.11 -14.28 -2.34
C SER A 152 -3.47 -15.59 -3.03
N ASN A 153 -3.81 -16.62 -2.27
CA ASN A 153 -4.10 -17.97 -2.74
C ASN A 153 -5.60 -18.25 -2.97
N PHE A 154 -6.34 -17.27 -3.49
CA PHE A 154 -7.77 -17.45 -3.80
C PHE A 154 -7.96 -18.18 -5.14
N PRO A 155 -9.03 -18.99 -5.30
CA PRO A 155 -9.39 -19.56 -6.60
C PRO A 155 -9.76 -18.46 -7.59
N PHE A 156 -9.34 -18.60 -8.85
CA PHE A 156 -9.68 -17.62 -9.89
C PHE A 156 -11.19 -17.54 -10.15
N GLU A 157 -11.91 -18.63 -9.92
CA GLU A 157 -13.36 -18.77 -10.09
C GLU A 157 -14.15 -17.96 -9.04
N ASP A 158 -13.56 -17.71 -7.87
CA ASP A 158 -14.18 -17.00 -6.75
C ASP A 158 -13.94 -15.49 -6.78
N ILE A 159 -13.21 -14.96 -7.78
CA ILE A 159 -12.94 -13.52 -7.95
C ILE A 159 -13.95 -12.94 -8.95
N PRO A 160 -15.01 -12.23 -8.52
CA PRO A 160 -15.97 -11.64 -9.44
C PRO A 160 -15.24 -10.55 -10.25
N LYS A 161 -15.11 -10.76 -11.58
CA LYS A 161 -14.62 -9.81 -12.59
C LYS A 161 -13.46 -8.91 -12.12
N MET A 162 -12.23 -9.40 -12.30
CA MET A 162 -10.97 -8.65 -12.28
C MET A 162 -10.95 -7.42 -11.35
N ILE A 163 -10.93 -7.65 -10.04
CA ILE A 163 -10.18 -6.75 -9.17
C ILE A 163 -8.71 -7.09 -9.45
N PRO A 164 -7.89 -6.18 -10.03
CA PRO A 164 -6.48 -6.43 -10.20
C PRO A 164 -5.87 -6.59 -8.81
N VAL A 165 -5.69 -7.84 -8.39
CA VAL A 165 -4.74 -8.16 -7.33
C VAL A 165 -3.42 -7.65 -7.87
N LYS A 166 -2.94 -6.52 -7.35
CA LYS A 166 -1.54 -6.09 -7.45
C LYS A 166 -0.84 -6.86 -6.34
N PRO A 167 -0.27 -8.04 -6.60
CA PRO A 167 0.33 -8.84 -5.56
C PRO A 167 1.82 -8.53 -5.60
N SER A 168 2.16 -7.36 -5.09
CA SER A 168 3.52 -7.05 -4.69
C SER A 168 3.36 -6.45 -3.31
N PHE A 169 3.19 -7.34 -2.32
CA PHE A 169 2.89 -6.92 -0.96
C PHE A 169 4.09 -6.27 -0.26
N TYR A 170 5.31 -6.44 -0.78
CA TYR A 170 6.48 -6.08 0.02
C TYR A 170 7.79 -6.01 -0.78
N ASP A 171 8.40 -4.82 -0.80
CA ASP A 171 9.84 -4.66 -0.90
C ASP A 171 10.27 -3.78 0.29
N LYS A 172 10.55 -4.42 1.44
CA LYS A 172 10.89 -3.70 2.67
C LYS A 172 12.14 -2.84 2.49
N ALA A 173 13.14 -3.32 1.76
CA ALA A 173 14.40 -2.62 1.61
C ALA A 173 14.22 -1.29 0.86
N LYS A 174 13.41 -1.28 -0.22
CA LYS A 174 13.06 -0.04 -0.91
C LYS A 174 12.12 0.84 -0.07
N ALA A 175 11.17 0.23 0.64
CA ALA A 175 10.16 0.96 1.40
C ALA A 175 10.72 1.60 2.70
N ASP A 176 11.57 0.88 3.45
CA ASP A 176 12.28 1.39 4.64
C ASP A 176 13.31 2.46 4.24
N LYS A 177 14.09 2.25 3.16
CA LYS A 177 15.05 3.26 2.70
C LYS A 177 14.37 4.57 2.30
N ALA A 178 13.18 4.49 1.72
CA ALA A 178 12.40 5.67 1.34
C ALA A 178 11.69 6.32 2.51
N ARG A 179 11.09 5.53 3.42
CA ARG A 179 10.57 6.04 4.69
C ARG A 179 11.67 6.76 5.45
N ASP A 180 12.85 6.16 5.58
CA ASP A 180 13.96 6.75 6.33
C ASP A 180 14.51 8.00 5.64
N SER A 181 14.56 8.01 4.30
CA SER A 181 14.92 9.21 3.51
C SER A 181 13.90 10.32 3.65
N LEU A 182 12.60 10.02 3.55
CA LEU A 182 11.48 10.94 3.71
C LEU A 182 11.45 11.52 5.14
N MET A 183 11.56 10.65 6.15
CA MET A 183 11.58 11.03 7.56
C MET A 183 12.84 11.82 7.93
N ALA A 184 14.00 11.51 7.34
CA ALA A 184 15.22 12.29 7.51
C ALA A 184 15.10 13.69 6.88
N MET A 185 14.50 13.80 5.69
CA MET A 185 14.23 15.09 5.04
C MET A 185 13.23 15.94 5.84
N MET A 186 12.18 15.32 6.39
CA MET A 186 11.20 16.00 7.24
C MET A 186 11.79 16.47 8.57
N LYS A 187 12.69 15.69 9.18
CA LYS A 187 13.42 16.09 10.40
C LYS A 187 14.48 17.16 10.14
N GLY A 188 15.12 17.17 8.96
CA GLY A 188 16.14 18.14 8.58
C GLY A 188 15.64 19.56 8.35
N LYS A 189 14.39 19.75 7.90
CA LYS A 189 13.79 21.09 7.75
C LYS A 189 13.38 21.75 9.07
N GLY A 190 13.29 20.99 10.17
CA GLY A 190 12.96 21.52 11.50
C GLY A 190 14.13 22.17 12.26
N ALA A 191 15.36 22.09 11.74
CA ALA A 191 16.56 22.64 12.37
C ALA A 191 17.00 24.02 11.81
N LEU A 192 16.21 24.60 10.91
CA LEU A 192 16.39 25.95 10.36
C LEU A 192 15.14 26.81 10.67
N GLN A 193 14.91 27.09 11.95
CA GLN A 193 14.13 28.22 12.44
C GLN A 193 14.82 28.84 13.64
#